data_AF-A0A498DYM6-F1
#
_entry.id   AF-A0A498DYM6-F1
#
_cell.length_a   1.000
_cell.length_b   1.000
_cell.length_c   1.000
_cell.angle_alpha   90.00
_cell.angle_beta   90.00
_cell.angle_gamma   90.00
#
_symmetry.space_group_name_H-M   'P 1'
#
loop_
_entity.id
_entity.type
_entity.pdbx_description
1 polymer ?
#
loop_
_entity_poly.entity_id
_entity_poly.type
_entity_poly.pdbx_seq_one_letter_code
_entity_poly.pdbx_strand_id
1 'polypeptide(L)'
;MSRGGRINALLLLAVAALAVLPLALGLGEGEEEPFAGADAQAETAVTENDPDYEPWFTPLYEPPSGEIESALFALQAALGAGVLAYYFGLHRGRRQGATAVAADGGAGAGTGTGAVTDGGPGDATAPVPGAVGGPGPDPGPGAGGGDGPRP
;
A
#
# COMPACT_ATOMS: atom_id res chain seq x y z
N MET A 1 -3.40 24.06 -10.86
CA MET A 1 -3.03 22.72 -10.34
C MET A 1 -3.96 22.36 -9.18
N SER A 2 -4.60 21.19 -9.23
CA SER A 2 -5.44 20.70 -8.13
C SER A 2 -4.60 20.48 -6.87
N ARG A 3 -5.20 20.60 -5.68
CA ARG A 3 -4.48 20.43 -4.39
C ARG A 3 -3.73 19.08 -4.33
N GLY A 4 -4.33 18.01 -4.84
CA GLY A 4 -3.69 16.70 -4.93
C GLY A 4 -2.49 16.65 -5.89
N GLY A 5 -2.59 17.28 -7.06
CA GLY A 5 -1.46 17.36 -8.00
C GLY A 5 -0.27 18.13 -7.43
N ARG A 6 -0.52 19.20 -6.66
CA ARG A 6 0.53 19.95 -5.95
C ARG A 6 1.20 19.10 -4.87
N ILE A 7 0.42 18.33 -4.10
CA ILE A 7 0.97 17.44 -3.06
C ILE A 7 1.84 16.36 -3.69
N ASN A 8 1.38 15.70 -4.75
CA ASN A 8 2.19 14.67 -5.42
C ASN A 8 3.47 15.25 -6.00
N ALA A 9 3.41 16.44 -6.61
CA ALA A 9 4.60 17.14 -7.11
C ALA A 9 5.58 17.47 -5.98
N LEU A 10 5.09 17.92 -4.82
CA LEU A 10 5.92 18.17 -3.63
C LEU A 10 6.54 16.89 -3.07
N LEU A 11 5.79 15.78 -3.03
CA LEU A 11 6.32 14.49 -2.58
C LEU A 11 7.41 13.97 -3.52
N LEU A 12 7.20 14.04 -4.84
CA LEU A 12 8.23 13.66 -5.81
C LEU A 12 9.46 14.54 -5.72
N LEU A 13 9.28 15.86 -5.54
CA LEU A 13 10.38 16.79 -5.34
C LEU A 13 11.14 16.49 -4.04
N ALA A 14 10.44 16.14 -2.96
CA ALA A 14 11.08 15.75 -1.70
C ALA A 14 11.91 14.46 -1.85
N VAL A 15 11.38 13.44 -2.54
CA VAL A 15 12.14 12.20 -2.83
C VAL A 15 13.38 12.50 -3.68
N ALA A 16 13.24 13.31 -4.74
CA ALA A 16 14.37 13.71 -5.58
C ALA A 16 15.40 14.52 -4.77
N ALA A 17 14.95 15.41 -3.89
CA ALA A 17 15.84 16.17 -3.01
C ALA A 17 16.59 15.25 -2.04
N LEU A 18 15.92 14.27 -1.42
CA LEU A 18 16.58 13.28 -0.55
C LEU A 18 17.64 12.47 -1.28
N ALA A 19 17.45 12.15 -2.57
CA ALA A 19 18.42 11.41 -3.36
C ALA A 19 19.60 12.28 -3.84
N VAL A 20 19.32 13.53 -4.24
CA VAL A 20 20.32 14.41 -4.89
C VAL A 20 21.11 15.24 -3.88
N LEU A 21 20.50 15.69 -2.78
CA LEU A 21 21.18 16.56 -1.80
C LEU A 21 22.43 15.92 -1.19
N PRO A 22 22.44 14.64 -0.79
CA PRO A 22 23.65 14.02 -0.24
C PRO A 22 24.82 14.02 -1.22
N LEU A 23 24.53 13.77 -2.50
CA LEU A 23 25.51 13.81 -3.59
C LEU A 23 25.98 15.24 -3.88
N ALA A 24 25.06 16.21 -3.93
CA ALA A 24 25.36 17.59 -4.26
C ALA A 24 26.09 18.36 -3.15
N LEU A 25 25.88 17.97 -1.88
CA LEU A 25 26.56 18.54 -0.73
C LEU A 25 27.89 17.85 -0.43
N GLY A 26 28.29 16.85 -1.23
CA GLY A 26 29.51 16.10 -1.00
C GLY A 26 29.51 15.37 0.34
N LEU A 27 28.36 14.87 0.81
CA LEU A 27 28.25 14.09 2.06
C LEU A 27 29.00 12.75 2.01
N GLY A 28 29.77 12.53 0.95
CA GLY A 28 30.67 11.41 0.76
C GLY A 28 32.03 11.79 0.14
N GLU A 29 32.36 13.07 0.03
CA GLU A 29 33.66 13.48 -0.49
C GLU A 29 34.76 13.18 0.54
N GLY A 30 35.61 12.20 0.23
CA GLY A 30 36.75 11.79 1.07
C GLY A 30 36.68 10.37 1.65
N GLU A 31 35.53 9.70 1.50
CA GLU A 31 35.34 8.30 1.91
C GLU A 31 35.56 7.38 0.69
N GLU A 32 36.21 6.22 0.88
CA GLU A 32 36.43 5.25 -0.20
C GLU A 32 35.11 4.64 -0.71
N GLU A 33 34.13 4.43 0.19
CA GLU A 33 32.76 4.01 -0.14
C GLU A 33 31.70 4.79 0.67
N PRO A 34 31.29 5.98 0.19
CA PRO A 34 30.50 6.90 1.01
C PRO A 34 29.05 6.49 1.27
N PHE A 35 28.59 5.46 0.56
CA PHE A 35 27.26 4.87 0.71
C PHE A 35 27.36 3.36 0.82
N ALA A 36 28.39 2.86 1.52
CA ALA A 36 28.54 1.45 1.82
C ALA A 36 27.28 0.89 2.51
N GLY A 37 26.98 -0.37 2.23
CA GLY A 37 25.85 -1.07 2.83
C GLY A 37 25.95 -1.16 4.35
N ALA A 38 24.81 -1.37 5.00
CA ALA A 38 24.75 -1.52 6.46
C ALA A 38 25.60 -2.70 6.97
N ASP A 39 25.78 -3.74 6.16
CA ASP A 39 26.58 -4.92 6.51
C ASP A 39 28.08 -4.62 6.55
N ALA A 40 28.61 -3.97 5.50
CA ALA A 40 30.01 -3.50 5.45
C ALA A 40 30.36 -2.55 6.62
N GLN A 41 29.43 -1.68 7.03
CA GLN A 41 29.63 -0.84 8.20
C GLN A 41 29.63 -1.65 9.51
N ALA A 42 28.80 -2.68 9.61
CA ALA A 42 28.74 -3.55 10.79
C ALA A 42 30.03 -4.37 10.94
N GLU A 43 30.58 -4.93 9.86
CA GLU A 43 31.85 -5.65 9.86
C GLU A 43 33.00 -4.78 10.36
N THR A 44 33.10 -3.56 9.82
CA THR A 44 34.11 -2.57 10.24
C THR A 44 33.98 -2.27 11.73
N ALA A 45 32.78 -1.96 12.20
CA ALA A 45 32.53 -1.62 13.60
C ALA A 45 32.81 -2.79 14.56
N VAL A 46 32.54 -4.03 14.16
CA VAL A 46 32.83 -5.23 14.98
C VAL A 46 34.34 -5.42 15.08
N THR A 47 35.06 -5.33 13.97
CA THR A 47 36.53 -5.49 13.93
C THR A 47 37.25 -4.42 14.75
N GLU A 48 36.73 -3.19 14.79
CA GLU A 48 37.27 -2.11 15.62
C GLU A 48 37.01 -2.30 17.13
N ASN A 49 35.84 -2.82 17.51
CA ASN A 49 35.47 -2.98 18.91
C ASN A 49 36.06 -4.23 19.56
N ASP A 50 36.24 -5.31 18.79
CA ASP A 50 36.79 -6.57 19.28
C ASP A 50 37.71 -7.20 18.22
N PRO A 51 39.02 -6.87 18.23
CA PRO A 51 39.97 -7.33 17.22
C PRO A 51 40.24 -8.85 17.29
N ASP A 52 39.85 -9.51 18.37
CA ASP A 52 39.98 -10.96 18.54
C ASP A 52 38.65 -11.69 18.18
N TYR A 53 37.66 -10.97 17.62
CA TYR A 53 36.36 -11.53 17.25
C TYR A 53 36.47 -12.57 16.14
N GLU A 54 36.04 -13.81 16.44
CA GLU A 54 35.83 -14.84 15.44
C GLU A 54 34.39 -14.80 14.89
N PRO A 55 34.19 -14.73 13.55
CA PRO A 55 32.88 -14.83 12.95
C PRO A 55 32.18 -16.14 13.34
N TRP A 56 31.02 -16.05 14.01
CA TRP A 56 30.20 -17.22 14.37
C TRP A 56 29.49 -17.86 13.17
N PHE A 57 29.54 -17.21 12.00
CA PHE A 57 29.01 -17.70 10.74
C PHE A 57 29.92 -17.24 9.60
N THR A 58 30.30 -18.18 8.73
CA THR A 58 31.02 -17.88 7.49
C THR A 58 30.08 -18.13 6.32
N PRO A 59 29.93 -17.19 5.37
CA PRO A 59 29.12 -17.42 4.19
C PRO A 59 29.57 -18.68 3.46
N LEU A 60 28.61 -19.57 3.13
CA LEU A 60 28.88 -20.73 2.28
C LEU A 60 29.22 -20.32 0.83
N TYR A 61 28.90 -19.08 0.47
CA TYR A 61 29.16 -18.47 -0.82
C TYR A 61 29.54 -17.00 -0.59
N GLU A 62 30.77 -16.67 -0.96
CA GLU A 62 31.28 -15.30 -1.03
C GLU A 62 31.10 -14.82 -2.48
N PRO A 63 30.31 -13.78 -2.76
CA PRO A 63 30.20 -13.24 -4.10
C PRO A 63 31.57 -12.71 -4.56
N PRO A 64 31.98 -12.99 -5.81
CA PRO A 64 33.33 -12.66 -6.29
C PRO A 64 33.59 -11.15 -6.45
N SER A 65 32.58 -10.29 -6.27
CA SER A 65 32.72 -8.82 -6.20
C SER A 65 31.62 -8.17 -5.36
N GLY A 66 31.95 -7.06 -4.68
CA GLY A 66 30.99 -6.23 -3.94
C GLY A 66 29.90 -5.58 -4.82
N GLU A 67 30.14 -5.50 -6.14
CA GLU A 67 29.13 -5.05 -7.10
C GLU A 67 27.94 -6.02 -7.16
N ILE A 68 28.19 -7.34 -7.05
CA ILE A 68 27.14 -8.36 -7.07
C ILE A 68 26.32 -8.29 -5.79
N GLU A 69 26.95 -8.07 -4.65
CA GLU A 69 26.28 -7.86 -3.36
C GLU A 69 25.35 -6.65 -3.40
N SER A 70 25.86 -5.52 -3.87
CA SER A 70 25.09 -4.29 -4.07
C SER A 70 23.93 -4.48 -5.04
N ALA A 71 24.12 -5.26 -6.12
CA ALA A 71 23.07 -5.58 -7.08
C ALA A 71 21.96 -6.45 -6.48
N LEU A 72 22.31 -7.41 -5.61
CA LEU A 72 21.34 -8.24 -4.90
C LEU A 72 20.51 -7.40 -3.92
N PHE A 73 21.14 -6.46 -3.20
CA PHE A 73 20.44 -5.54 -2.30
C PHE A 73 19.52 -4.58 -3.08
N ALA A 74 19.98 -4.04 -4.21
CA ALA A 74 19.18 -3.20 -5.09
C ALA A 74 17.96 -3.95 -5.65
N LEU A 75 18.13 -5.23 -6.01
CA LEU A 75 17.04 -6.09 -6.45
C LEU A 75 16.01 -6.30 -5.33
N GLN A 76 16.46 -6.57 -4.10
CA GLN A 76 15.57 -6.70 -2.94
C GLN A 76 14.78 -5.42 -2.68
N ALA A 77 15.45 -4.27 -2.73
CA ALA A 77 14.82 -2.96 -2.58
C ALA A 77 13.78 -2.70 -3.67
N ALA A 78 14.10 -3.02 -4.94
CA ALA A 78 13.18 -2.86 -6.06
C ALA A 78 11.93 -3.75 -5.93
N LEU A 79 12.10 -5.01 -5.52
CA LEU A 79 10.99 -5.93 -5.28
C LEU A 79 10.11 -5.46 -4.11
N GLY A 80 10.72 -5.06 -2.98
CA GLY A 80 10.00 -4.53 -1.83
C GLY A 80 9.19 -3.28 -2.17
N ALA A 81 9.81 -2.31 -2.84
CA ALA A 81 9.14 -1.11 -3.30
C ALA A 81 8.01 -1.41 -4.30
N GLY A 82 8.23 -2.35 -5.23
CA GLY A 82 7.23 -2.79 -6.20
C GLY A 82 5.98 -3.40 -5.55
N VAL A 83 6.17 -4.28 -4.56
CA VAL A 83 5.05 -4.88 -3.81
C VAL A 83 4.26 -3.82 -3.04
N LEU A 84 4.94 -2.89 -2.36
CA LEU A 84 4.29 -1.79 -1.64
C LEU A 84 3.50 -0.89 -2.61
N ALA A 85 4.11 -0.49 -3.72
CA ALA A 85 3.46 0.34 -4.74
C ALA A 85 2.22 -0.34 -5.33
N TYR A 86 2.31 -1.64 -5.63
CA TYR A 86 1.18 -2.42 -6.13
C TYR A 86 0.04 -2.50 -5.11
N TYR A 87 0.36 -2.80 -3.84
CA TYR A 87 -0.63 -2.87 -2.76
C TYR A 87 -1.40 -1.54 -2.59
N PHE A 88 -0.67 -0.43 -2.43
CA PHE A 88 -1.29 0.89 -2.28
C PHE A 88 -2.05 1.31 -3.54
N GLY A 89 -1.53 0.97 -4.73
CA GLY A 89 -2.19 1.21 -6.01
C GLY A 89 -3.54 0.50 -6.11
N LEU A 90 -3.58 -0.80 -5.81
CA LEU A 90 -4.80 -1.61 -5.85
C LEU A 90 -5.85 -1.12 -4.83
N HIS A 91 -5.43 -0.87 -3.58
CA HIS A 91 -6.33 -0.35 -2.55
C HIS A 91 -6.91 1.02 -2.90
N ARG A 92 -6.10 1.90 -3.51
CA ARG A 92 -6.55 3.22 -3.96
C ARG A 92 -7.48 3.13 -5.17
N GLY A 93 -7.20 2.24 -6.12
CA GLY A 93 -8.05 2.01 -7.30
C GLY A 93 -9.43 1.46 -6.94
N ARG A 94 -9.53 0.51 -6.00
CA ARG A 94 -10.80 -0.07 -5.56
C ARG A 94 -11.73 0.96 -4.90
N ARG A 95 -11.19 1.90 -4.11
CA ARG A 95 -11.97 2.98 -3.50
C ARG A 95 -12.52 3.95 -4.54
N GLN A 96 -11.73 4.26 -5.57
CA GLN A 96 -12.16 5.14 -6.66
C GLN A 96 -13.20 4.48 -7.57
N GLY A 97 -13.03 3.19 -7.87
CA GLY A 97 -14.01 2.40 -8.63
C GLY A 97 -15.34 2.25 -7.90
N ALA A 98 -15.34 2.02 -6.58
CA ALA A 98 -16.56 1.96 -5.78
C ALA A 98 -17.32 3.30 -5.76
N THR A 99 -16.62 4.43 -5.64
CA THR A 99 -17.24 5.76 -5.74
C THR A 99 -17.70 6.10 -7.16
N ALA A 100 -17.02 5.62 -8.19
CA ALA A 100 -17.42 5.83 -9.59
C ALA A 100 -18.68 5.04 -9.94
N VAL A 101 -18.77 3.77 -9.51
CA VAL A 101 -19.98 2.94 -9.69
C VAL A 101 -21.17 3.51 -8.90
N ALA A 102 -20.94 4.04 -7.70
CA ALA A 102 -21.99 4.71 -6.92
C ALA A 102 -22.46 6.04 -7.54
N ALA A 103 -21.56 6.78 -8.20
CA ALA A 103 -21.91 8.02 -8.91
C ALA A 103 -22.69 7.76 -10.21
N ASP A 104 -22.35 6.69 -10.94
CA ASP A 104 -23.03 6.32 -12.19
C ASP A 104 -24.41 5.68 -11.92
N GLY A 105 -24.54 4.90 -10.84
CA GLY A 105 -25.82 4.33 -10.40
C GLY A 105 -26.85 5.35 -9.88
N GLY A 106 -26.42 6.57 -9.54
CA GLY A 106 -27.30 7.68 -9.14
C GLY A 106 -27.85 8.51 -10.29
N ALA A 107 -27.22 8.47 -11.47
CA ALA A 107 -27.62 9.25 -12.63
C ALA A 107 -28.69 8.56 -13.51
N GLY A 108 -28.92 7.25 -13.32
CA GLY A 108 -29.90 6.46 -14.08
C GLY A 108 -31.31 6.40 -13.48
N ALA A 109 -31.55 6.95 -12.29
CA ALA A 109 -32.82 6.78 -11.55
C ALA A 109 -33.71 8.03 -11.54
N GLY A 110 -33.62 8.90 -12.55
CA GLY A 110 -34.30 10.20 -12.55
C GLY A 110 -34.65 10.77 -13.92
N THR A 111 -35.28 10.00 -14.81
CA THR A 111 -35.96 10.53 -16.01
C THR A 111 -37.29 9.82 -16.27
N GLY A 112 -38.18 9.89 -15.28
CA GLY A 112 -39.61 9.69 -15.51
C GLY A 112 -40.33 11.03 -15.51
N THR A 113 -40.45 11.70 -16.67
CA THR A 113 -41.49 12.71 -16.90
C THR A 113 -41.69 12.96 -18.41
N GLY A 114 -42.84 12.52 -18.92
CA GLY A 114 -43.58 13.26 -19.95
C GLY A 114 -43.36 12.83 -21.41
N ALA A 115 -43.97 11.73 -21.84
CA ALA A 115 -44.40 11.58 -23.23
C ALA A 115 -45.85 11.08 -23.25
N VAL A 116 -46.73 12.00 -23.65
CA VAL A 116 -48.16 11.80 -23.85
C VAL A 116 -48.38 10.75 -24.96
N THR A 117 -49.24 9.76 -24.72
CA THR A 117 -49.90 9.01 -25.80
C THR A 117 -51.38 9.03 -25.54
N ASP A 118 -52.05 9.77 -26.41
CA ASP A 118 -53.49 9.82 -26.60
C ASP A 118 -54.01 8.50 -27.19
N GLY A 119 -55.21 8.07 -26.77
CA GLY A 119 -56.10 7.18 -27.52
C GLY A 119 -56.22 5.71 -27.10
N GLY A 120 -57.34 5.36 -26.45
CA GLY A 120 -58.00 4.04 -26.59
C GLY A 120 -58.53 3.39 -25.30
N PRO A 121 -59.85 3.10 -25.16
CA PRO A 121 -60.44 2.57 -23.92
C PRO A 121 -60.53 1.03 -23.90
N GLY A 122 -60.46 0.44 -22.71
CA GLY A 122 -60.73 -0.97 -22.44
C GLY A 122 -59.97 -1.40 -21.18
N ASP A 123 -60.55 -1.22 -20.00
CA ASP A 123 -61.33 -2.22 -19.24
C ASP A 123 -60.45 -3.16 -18.39
N ALA A 124 -61.00 -3.50 -17.22
CA ALA A 124 -60.54 -4.49 -16.24
C ALA A 124 -59.43 -4.11 -15.23
N THR A 125 -59.88 -3.50 -14.13
CA THR A 125 -59.76 -3.98 -12.72
C THR A 125 -58.48 -4.68 -12.22
N ALA A 126 -57.99 -4.14 -11.09
CA ALA A 126 -57.01 -4.55 -10.07
C ALA A 126 -57.06 -6.03 -9.58
N PRO A 127 -56.22 -6.54 -8.63
CA PRO A 127 -55.29 -5.84 -7.72
C PRO A 127 -53.92 -6.53 -7.38
N VAL A 128 -53.07 -5.77 -6.67
CA VAL A 128 -51.87 -6.15 -5.86
C VAL A 128 -52.39 -6.50 -4.44
N PRO A 129 -51.82 -7.40 -3.58
CA PRO A 129 -50.49 -7.20 -2.95
C PRO A 129 -49.76 -8.43 -2.35
N GLY A 130 -48.51 -8.23 -1.90
CA GLY A 130 -47.82 -9.20 -1.05
C GLY A 130 -46.38 -8.83 -0.69
N ALA A 131 -46.21 -7.86 0.21
CA ALA A 131 -44.95 -7.51 0.85
C ALA A 131 -44.80 -8.24 2.20
N VAL A 132 -43.71 -8.96 2.43
CA VAL A 132 -43.18 -9.34 3.76
C VAL A 132 -41.76 -9.90 3.52
N GLY A 133 -40.66 -9.60 4.19
CA GLY A 133 -40.30 -8.82 5.37
C GLY A 133 -38.96 -9.37 5.85
N GLY A 134 -37.92 -8.55 5.97
CA GLY A 134 -36.75 -8.89 6.84
C GLY A 134 -36.98 -8.33 8.24
N PRO A 135 -35.97 -8.22 9.11
CA PRO A 135 -34.79 -9.07 9.35
C PRO A 135 -34.76 -9.58 10.81
N GLY A 136 -33.86 -10.51 11.17
CA GLY A 136 -33.68 -10.97 12.56
C GLY A 136 -32.20 -10.99 12.94
N PRO A 137 -31.78 -10.31 14.03
CA PRO A 137 -30.37 -10.12 14.40
C PRO A 137 -29.78 -11.23 15.29
N ASP A 138 -28.46 -11.34 15.23
CA ASP A 138 -27.56 -12.02 16.19
C ASP A 138 -27.82 -11.61 17.64
N PRO A 139 -27.43 -12.49 18.59
CA PRO A 139 -26.77 -12.01 19.79
C PRO A 139 -25.51 -12.81 20.17
N GLY A 140 -24.35 -12.15 20.05
CA GLY A 140 -23.42 -11.90 21.18
C GLY A 140 -22.47 -13.01 21.67
N PRO A 141 -21.24 -12.66 22.12
CA PRO A 141 -20.21 -13.62 22.49
C PRO A 141 -20.24 -13.97 23.99
N GLY A 142 -20.06 -15.25 24.30
CA GLY A 142 -19.95 -15.78 25.65
C GLY A 142 -18.58 -15.49 26.28
N ALA A 143 -18.62 -14.96 27.49
CA ALA A 143 -17.47 -14.72 28.37
C ALA A 143 -17.05 -15.99 29.14
N GLY A 144 -15.74 -16.12 29.38
CA GLY A 144 -15.11 -16.99 30.38
C GLY A 144 -13.60 -16.77 30.28
N GLY A 145 -12.83 -16.38 31.30
CA GLY A 145 -12.96 -16.58 32.74
C GLY A 145 -12.03 -17.71 33.16
N GLY A 146 -10.90 -17.41 33.82
CA GLY A 146 -9.94 -18.39 34.37
C GLY A 146 -8.49 -18.09 33.92
N ASP A 147 -7.67 -17.30 34.61
CA ASP A 147 -7.04 -17.51 35.93
C ASP A 147 -5.85 -18.49 35.91
N GLY A 148 -4.66 -18.00 36.33
CA GLY A 148 -3.51 -18.80 36.77
C GLY A 148 -2.18 -18.65 35.99
N PRO A 149 -1.10 -18.10 36.58
CA PRO A 149 0.25 -18.18 36.06
C PRO A 149 0.97 -19.45 36.57
N ARG A 150 1.84 -20.03 35.74
CA ARG A 150 2.73 -21.16 36.08
C ARG A 150 4.09 -21.00 35.37
N PRO A 151 5.15 -21.65 35.89
CA PRO A 151 6.46 -21.08 36.22
C PRO A 151 7.41 -20.86 35.05
#